data_AF-A0A3S3UTT8-F1
#
_entry.id   AF-A0A3S3UTT8-F1
#
_cell.length_a   1.000
_cell.length_b   1.000
_cell.length_c   1.000
_cell.angle_alpha   90.00
_cell.angle_beta   90.00
_cell.angle_gamma   90.00
#
_symmetry.space_group_name_H-M   'P 1'
#
loop_
_entity.id
_entity.type
_entity.pdbx_description
1 polymer ?
#
loop_
_entity_poly.entity_id
_entity_poly.type
_entity_poly.pdbx_seq_one_letter_code
_entity_poly.pdbx_strand_id
1 'polypeptide(L)'
;MRYLSLLILVVSLALSACKKDGVDTDYDKSYSAWLSFKKSSNNSYSYVTYYGSVFGYHSQSKITVQNGKVVGRDFLQIRQTSNAGVVDTLKKWAESGAALNTHENGFAALTLNQVYAKAKGEWLNVNKTDNYVYLETTNNGIISSAGYVPKNCADDCFIGINIKDVNVYVKEIK
;
A
#
# COMPACT_ATOMS: atom_id res chain seq x y z
N MET A 1 35.50 44.95 -24.67
CA MET A 1 34.34 44.17 -25.17
C MET A 1 34.66 42.73 -25.55
N ARG A 2 35.90 42.37 -25.96
CA ARG A 2 36.28 40.97 -26.31
C ARG A 2 36.28 39.97 -25.15
N TYR A 3 36.53 40.42 -23.92
CA TYR A 3 36.54 39.56 -22.73
C TYR A 3 35.15 39.36 -22.10
N LEU A 4 34.20 40.26 -22.40
CA LEU A 4 32.82 40.17 -21.88
C LEU A 4 32.04 39.03 -22.55
N SER A 5 32.32 38.77 -23.82
CA SER A 5 31.76 37.64 -24.58
C SER A 5 32.30 36.27 -24.13
N LEU A 6 33.55 36.23 -23.62
CA LEU A 6 34.17 34.99 -23.10
C LEU A 6 33.63 34.61 -21.72
N LEU A 7 33.23 35.57 -20.88
CA LEU A 7 32.61 35.29 -19.58
C LEU A 7 31.20 34.71 -19.68
N ILE A 8 30.44 35.07 -20.71
CA ILE A 8 29.06 34.58 -20.90
C ILE A 8 29.03 33.10 -21.32
N LEU A 9 30.02 32.64 -22.09
CA LEU A 9 30.08 31.25 -22.57
C LEU A 9 30.41 30.24 -21.44
N VAL A 10 31.17 30.66 -20.43
CA VAL A 10 31.55 29.82 -19.28
C VAL A 10 30.37 29.63 -18.30
N VAL A 11 29.48 30.63 -18.19
CA VAL A 11 28.28 30.55 -17.34
C VAL A 11 27.21 29.64 -17.94
N SER A 12 27.10 29.55 -19.27
CA SER A 12 26.15 28.63 -19.93
C SER A 12 26.50 27.14 -19.82
N LEU A 13 27.78 26.79 -19.59
CA LEU A 13 28.22 25.40 -19.42
C LEU A 13 28.01 24.87 -17.98
N ALA A 14 27.79 25.76 -17.02
CA ALA A 14 27.59 25.40 -15.61
C ALA A 14 26.13 25.05 -15.24
N LEU A 15 25.17 25.22 -16.17
CA LEU A 15 23.77 24.81 -15.99
C LEU A 15 23.48 23.41 -16.55
N SER A 16 24.53 22.64 -16.84
CA SER A 16 24.44 21.19 -17.03
C SER A 16 24.09 20.54 -15.69
N ALA A 17 22.87 20.77 -15.20
CA ALA A 17 22.31 20.06 -14.07
C ALA A 17 22.40 18.58 -14.40
N CYS A 18 23.31 17.87 -13.72
CA CYS A 18 23.34 16.43 -13.70
C CYS A 18 21.92 15.96 -13.39
N LYS A 19 21.19 15.47 -14.40
CA LYS A 19 20.07 14.59 -14.14
C LYS A 19 20.69 13.46 -13.33
N LYS A 20 20.24 13.32 -12.07
CA LYS A 20 20.59 12.15 -11.28
C LYS A 20 19.98 10.98 -12.04
N ASP A 21 20.81 10.29 -12.82
CA ASP A 21 20.49 9.02 -13.47
C ASP A 21 20.36 7.92 -12.39
N GLY A 22 19.44 8.15 -11.44
CA GLY A 22 19.05 7.16 -10.46
C GLY A 22 18.18 6.14 -11.13
N VAL A 23 18.54 4.87 -11.02
CA VAL A 23 17.64 3.77 -11.40
C VAL A 23 16.46 3.80 -10.44
N ASP A 24 15.25 4.06 -10.97
CA ASP A 24 14.02 4.01 -10.18
C ASP A 24 13.83 2.61 -9.60
N THR A 25 13.68 2.53 -8.28
CA THR A 25 13.37 1.27 -7.61
C THR A 25 11.92 0.85 -7.90
N ASP A 26 11.59 -0.42 -7.67
CA ASP A 26 10.21 -0.87 -7.84
C ASP A 26 9.24 -0.18 -6.87
N TYR A 27 9.75 0.26 -5.70
CA TYR A 27 8.99 1.12 -4.80
C TYR A 27 8.70 2.49 -5.44
N ASP A 28 9.70 3.13 -6.07
CA ASP A 28 9.54 4.46 -6.68
C ASP A 28 8.55 4.43 -7.86
N LYS A 29 8.62 3.38 -8.67
CA LYS A 29 7.64 3.12 -9.74
C LYS A 29 6.24 2.95 -9.16
N SER A 30 6.12 2.15 -8.09
CA SER A 30 4.83 1.92 -7.44
C SER A 30 4.25 3.16 -6.81
N TYR A 31 5.08 3.95 -6.14
CA TYR A 31 4.67 5.22 -5.54
C TYR A 31 4.19 6.20 -6.61
N SER A 32 4.85 6.24 -7.77
CA SER A 32 4.42 7.05 -8.93
C SER A 32 3.07 6.60 -9.49
N ALA A 33 2.84 5.27 -9.58
CA ALA A 33 1.53 4.72 -9.96
C ALA A 33 0.44 5.11 -8.96
N TRP A 34 0.72 5.02 -7.66
CA TRP A 34 -0.19 5.49 -6.61
C TRP A 34 -0.50 6.98 -6.72
N LEU A 35 0.49 7.85 -6.92
CA LEU A 35 0.25 9.29 -7.07
C LEU A 35 -0.65 9.60 -8.28
N SER A 36 -0.47 8.88 -9.38
CA SER A 36 -1.30 9.01 -10.57
C SER A 36 -2.74 8.56 -10.31
N PHE A 37 -2.94 7.40 -9.69
CA PHE A 37 -4.26 6.90 -9.30
C PHE A 37 -4.94 7.80 -8.27
N LYS A 38 -4.20 8.30 -7.27
CA LYS A 38 -4.69 9.26 -6.27
C LYS A 38 -5.24 10.52 -6.95
N LYS A 39 -4.55 11.03 -7.97
CA LYS A 39 -5.02 12.19 -8.74
C LYS A 39 -6.27 11.87 -9.54
N SER A 40 -6.30 10.76 -10.28
CA SER A 40 -7.44 10.40 -11.14
C SER A 40 -8.70 10.02 -10.36
N SER A 41 -8.55 9.49 -9.16
CA SER A 41 -9.66 9.10 -8.27
C SER A 41 -10.15 10.22 -7.35
N ASN A 42 -9.61 11.44 -7.46
CA ASN A 42 -9.81 12.51 -6.47
C ASN A 42 -9.55 12.02 -5.03
N ASN A 43 -8.52 11.18 -4.87
CA ASN A 43 -8.12 10.55 -3.61
C ASN A 43 -9.29 9.81 -2.92
N SER A 44 -10.21 9.25 -3.72
CA SER A 44 -11.39 8.51 -3.26
C SER A 44 -11.37 7.11 -3.87
N TYR A 45 -11.19 6.10 -3.02
CA TYR A 45 -10.97 4.71 -3.43
C TYR A 45 -11.38 3.76 -2.33
N SER A 46 -11.48 2.48 -2.66
CA SER A 46 -11.49 1.42 -1.68
C SER A 46 -10.40 0.41 -1.99
N TYR A 47 -9.88 -0.23 -0.95
CA TYR A 47 -8.99 -1.36 -1.13
C TYR A 47 -9.26 -2.48 -0.14
N VAL A 48 -8.91 -3.71 -0.49
CA VAL A 48 -9.05 -4.87 0.40
C VAL A 48 -7.68 -5.33 0.87
N THR A 49 -7.44 -5.22 2.17
CA THR A 49 -6.29 -5.85 2.84
C THR A 49 -6.69 -7.20 3.40
N TYR A 50 -5.78 -8.17 3.37
CA TYR A 50 -6.10 -9.52 3.81
C TYR A 50 -4.92 -10.24 4.43
N TYR A 51 -5.25 -11.34 5.10
CA TYR A 51 -4.34 -12.29 5.72
C TYR A 51 -4.92 -13.69 5.57
N GLY A 52 -4.06 -14.65 5.23
CA GLY A 52 -4.38 -16.07 5.18
C GLY A 52 -3.40 -16.84 6.05
N SER A 53 -3.92 -17.81 6.81
CA SER A 53 -3.15 -18.70 7.67
C SER A 53 -3.06 -20.08 7.04
N VAL A 54 -1.94 -20.77 7.27
CA VAL A 54 -1.79 -22.19 6.93
C VAL A 54 -2.77 -23.09 7.68
N PHE A 55 -3.36 -22.61 8.78
CA PHE A 55 -4.40 -23.31 9.55
C PHE A 55 -5.82 -23.08 9.02
N GLY A 56 -5.97 -22.53 7.82
CA GLY A 56 -7.26 -22.40 7.13
C GLY A 56 -8.09 -21.18 7.54
N TYR A 57 -7.55 -20.27 8.37
CA TYR A 57 -8.17 -18.99 8.67
C TYR A 57 -7.88 -17.97 7.58
N HIS A 58 -8.89 -17.17 7.23
CA HIS A 58 -8.75 -16.05 6.32
C HIS A 58 -9.46 -14.83 6.89
N SER A 59 -8.79 -13.69 6.87
CA SER A 59 -9.36 -12.42 7.32
C SER A 59 -9.12 -11.36 6.26
N GLN A 60 -10.09 -10.48 6.06
CA GLN A 60 -9.94 -9.32 5.19
C GLN A 60 -10.66 -8.11 5.76
N SER A 61 -10.09 -6.93 5.52
CA SER A 61 -10.80 -5.66 5.68
C SER A 61 -10.87 -4.91 4.37
N LYS A 62 -12.06 -4.42 4.01
CA LYS A 62 -12.22 -3.43 2.95
C LYS A 62 -12.18 -2.05 3.57
N ILE A 63 -11.19 -1.25 3.19
CA ILE A 63 -11.07 0.13 3.63
C ILE A 63 -11.63 1.04 2.54
N THR A 64 -12.53 1.95 2.92
CA THR A 64 -13.11 2.95 2.01
C THR A 64 -12.59 4.32 2.40
N VAL A 65 -12.00 5.01 1.43
CA VAL A 65 -11.41 6.35 1.56
C VAL A 65 -12.16 7.30 0.64
N GLN A 66 -12.56 8.45 1.19
CA GLN A 66 -13.17 9.53 0.43
C GLN A 66 -12.39 10.82 0.70
N ASN A 67 -11.95 11.48 -0.38
CA ASN A 67 -11.17 12.71 -0.32
C ASN A 67 -9.96 12.62 0.63
N GLY A 68 -9.28 11.47 0.63
CA GLY A 68 -8.12 11.21 1.47
C GLY A 68 -8.40 10.90 2.94
N LYS A 69 -9.66 10.77 3.34
CA LYS A 69 -10.06 10.37 4.70
C LYS A 69 -10.72 9.00 4.66
N VAL A 70 -10.37 8.13 5.59
CA VAL A 70 -11.10 6.87 5.77
C VAL A 70 -12.52 7.20 6.22
N VAL A 71 -13.51 6.65 5.52
CA VAL A 71 -14.95 6.84 5.81
C VAL A 71 -15.65 5.52 6.10
N GLY A 72 -15.03 4.38 5.80
CA GLY A 72 -15.60 3.08 6.08
C GLY A 72 -14.56 1.98 6.20
N ARG A 73 -14.89 0.97 6.99
CA ARG A 73 -14.11 -0.26 7.17
C ARG A 73 -15.05 -1.44 7.32
N ASP A 74 -15.01 -2.35 6.38
CA ASP A 74 -15.71 -3.63 6.48
C ASP A 74 -14.73 -4.71 6.88
N PHE A 75 -15.18 -5.72 7.62
CA PHE A 75 -14.35 -6.87 7.98
C PHE A 75 -15.10 -8.17 7.80
N LEU A 76 -14.35 -9.17 7.34
CA LEU A 76 -14.79 -10.55 7.23
C LEU A 76 -13.67 -11.46 7.68
N GLN A 77 -13.99 -12.37 8.60
CA GLN A 77 -13.15 -13.49 8.98
C GLN A 77 -13.89 -14.80 8.72
N ILE A 78 -13.23 -15.69 8.01
CA ILE A 78 -13.73 -17.02 7.66
C ILE A 78 -12.72 -18.10 8.09
N ARG A 79 -13.20 -19.33 8.17
CA ARG A 79 -12.38 -20.52 8.32
C ARG A 79 -12.79 -21.55 7.27
N GLN A 80 -11.82 -22.09 6.54
CA GLN A 80 -12.07 -23.22 5.66
C GLN A 80 -12.44 -24.44 6.50
N THR A 81 -13.51 -25.13 6.09
CA THR A 81 -13.92 -26.39 6.73
C THR A 81 -13.18 -27.56 6.10
N SER A 82 -13.33 -28.76 6.68
CA SER A 82 -12.84 -30.00 6.08
C SER A 82 -13.49 -30.32 4.73
N ASN A 83 -14.64 -29.73 4.43
CA ASN A 83 -15.34 -29.90 3.17
C ASN A 83 -14.84 -28.85 2.17
N ALA A 84 -14.26 -29.33 1.06
CA ALA A 84 -13.74 -28.47 0.01
C ALA A 84 -14.81 -27.47 -0.47
N GLY A 85 -14.44 -26.19 -0.53
CA GLY A 85 -15.33 -25.11 -0.97
C GLY A 85 -16.33 -24.60 0.08
N VAL A 86 -16.41 -25.23 1.26
CA VAL A 86 -17.28 -24.77 2.36
C VAL A 86 -16.47 -23.98 3.38
N VAL A 87 -16.96 -22.78 3.72
CA VAL A 87 -16.33 -21.86 4.67
C VAL A 87 -17.29 -21.47 5.78
N ASP A 88 -16.81 -21.44 7.01
CA ASP A 88 -17.53 -20.89 8.16
C ASP A 88 -17.25 -19.38 8.24
N THR A 89 -18.29 -18.56 8.37
CA THR A 89 -18.12 -17.15 8.73
C THR A 89 -17.99 -17.04 10.24
N LEU A 90 -16.82 -16.62 10.71
CA LEU A 90 -16.54 -16.47 12.14
C LEU A 90 -16.90 -15.08 12.65
N LYS A 91 -16.59 -14.04 11.86
CA LYS A 91 -16.89 -12.65 12.19
C LYS A 91 -17.18 -11.87 10.93
N LYS A 92 -18.16 -10.97 11.00
CA LYS A 92 -18.49 -10.04 9.94
C LYS A 92 -19.10 -8.78 10.54
N TRP A 93 -18.56 -7.62 10.19
CA TRP A 93 -19.10 -6.32 10.61
C TRP A 93 -18.67 -5.23 9.63
N ALA A 94 -19.29 -4.06 9.77
CA ALA A 94 -18.97 -2.86 9.00
C ALA A 94 -18.99 -1.65 9.93
N GLU A 95 -18.10 -0.70 9.68
CA GLU A 95 -17.99 0.55 10.40
C GLU A 95 -17.98 1.74 9.46
N SER A 96 -18.61 2.83 9.88
CA SER A 96 -18.56 4.12 9.20
C SER A 96 -18.92 5.24 10.18
N GLY A 97 -18.65 6.49 9.80
CA GLY A 97 -19.01 7.66 10.60
C GLY A 97 -18.45 7.58 12.03
N ALA A 98 -19.32 7.74 13.04
CA ALA A 98 -18.93 7.72 14.44
C ALA A 98 -18.49 6.34 14.96
N ALA A 99 -18.85 5.25 14.27
CA ALA A 99 -18.47 3.89 14.64
C ALA A 99 -17.11 3.46 14.05
N LEU A 100 -16.45 4.33 13.27
CA LEU A 100 -15.17 4.01 12.65
C LEU A 100 -14.08 3.74 13.70
N ASN A 101 -13.37 2.61 13.55
CA ASN A 101 -12.32 2.14 14.45
C ASN A 101 -12.79 1.82 15.88
N THR A 102 -14.04 1.37 16.06
CA THR A 102 -14.57 0.96 17.37
C THR A 102 -14.39 -0.54 17.64
N HIS A 103 -14.26 -1.35 16.59
CA HIS A 103 -13.92 -2.77 16.69
C HIS A 103 -12.40 -2.93 16.76
N GLU A 104 -11.93 -3.60 17.80
CA GLU A 104 -10.50 -3.90 18.01
C GLU A 104 -9.96 -4.96 17.04
N ASN A 105 -10.85 -5.79 16.47
CA ASN A 105 -10.47 -6.80 15.48
C ASN A 105 -10.31 -6.19 14.08
N GLY A 106 -9.73 -6.98 13.17
CA GLY A 106 -9.55 -6.61 11.77
C GLY A 106 -8.32 -5.73 11.52
N PHE A 107 -8.15 -5.31 10.28
CA PHE A 107 -6.96 -4.54 9.91
C PHE A 107 -7.14 -3.07 10.27
N ALA A 108 -6.02 -2.40 10.54
CA ALA A 108 -6.00 -0.96 10.76
C ALA A 108 -6.55 -0.22 9.53
N ALA A 109 -7.38 0.79 9.76
CA ALA A 109 -7.98 1.59 8.71
C ALA A 109 -6.96 2.63 8.20
N LEU A 110 -6.06 2.20 7.33
CA LEU A 110 -5.03 3.04 6.74
C LEU A 110 -5.49 3.63 5.41
N THR A 111 -5.02 4.84 5.09
CA THR A 111 -5.03 5.34 3.71
C THR A 111 -3.85 4.75 2.94
N LEU A 112 -3.91 4.71 1.61
CA LEU A 112 -2.75 4.31 0.81
C LEU A 112 -1.55 5.26 1.02
N ASN A 113 -1.75 6.55 1.33
CA ASN A 113 -0.63 7.42 1.74
C ASN A 113 0.09 6.87 2.99
N GLN A 114 -0.66 6.42 4.00
CA GLN A 114 -0.10 5.82 5.21
C GLN A 114 0.54 4.47 4.92
N VAL A 115 -0.06 3.65 4.05
CA VAL A 115 0.53 2.39 3.58
C VAL A 115 1.88 2.63 2.92
N TYR A 116 2.00 3.56 1.99
CA TYR A 116 3.28 3.87 1.32
C TYR A 116 4.32 4.44 2.30
N ALA A 117 3.89 5.26 3.27
CA ALA A 117 4.77 5.78 4.32
C ALA A 117 5.32 4.64 5.20
N LYS A 118 4.46 3.72 5.65
CA LYS A 118 4.86 2.55 6.43
C LYS A 118 5.72 1.58 5.62
N ALA A 119 5.39 1.35 4.36
CA ALA A 119 6.19 0.53 3.47
C ALA A 119 7.63 1.04 3.38
N LYS A 120 7.82 2.34 3.16
CA LYS A 120 9.16 2.95 3.04
C LYS A 120 9.90 3.05 4.36
N GLY A 121 9.23 3.47 5.42
CA GLY A 121 9.86 3.79 6.70
C GLY A 121 10.09 2.58 7.59
N GLU A 122 9.24 1.56 7.49
CA GLU A 122 9.16 0.45 8.44
C GLU A 122 9.27 -0.90 7.72
N TRP A 123 8.30 -1.25 6.86
CA TRP A 123 8.13 -2.63 6.40
C TRP A 123 9.18 -3.08 5.38
N LEU A 124 9.67 -2.19 4.53
CA LEU A 124 10.73 -2.50 3.55
C LEU A 124 12.11 -2.05 4.02
N ASN A 125 12.17 -1.32 5.13
CA ASN A 125 13.39 -0.75 5.71
C ASN A 125 13.86 -1.56 6.92
N VAL A 126 14.07 -2.86 6.68
CA VAL A 126 14.55 -3.81 7.70
C VAL A 126 15.87 -4.45 7.28
N ASN A 127 16.57 -5.03 8.25
CA ASN A 127 17.80 -5.76 7.99
C ASN A 127 17.52 -7.03 7.15
N LYS A 128 18.02 -7.08 5.92
CA LYS A 128 17.86 -8.23 5.00
C LYS A 128 18.67 -9.47 5.42
N THR A 129 19.62 -9.31 6.33
CA THR A 129 20.36 -10.44 6.90
C THR A 129 19.47 -11.26 7.82
N ASP A 130 18.54 -10.62 8.54
CA ASP A 130 17.64 -11.25 9.51
C ASP A 130 16.23 -11.49 8.97
N ASN A 131 15.88 -10.88 7.82
CA ASN A 131 14.52 -10.87 7.28
C ASN A 131 14.50 -11.14 5.76
N TYR A 132 13.46 -11.83 5.30
CA TYR A 132 13.07 -11.85 3.90
C TYR A 132 12.13 -10.67 3.63
N VAL A 133 12.46 -9.80 2.67
CA VAL A 133 11.68 -8.59 2.34
C VAL A 133 10.93 -8.81 1.04
N TYR A 134 9.64 -8.45 1.02
CA TYR A 134 8.72 -8.66 -0.09
C TYR A 134 8.11 -7.33 -0.52
N LEU A 135 8.15 -7.07 -1.83
CA LEU A 135 7.45 -5.98 -2.48
C LEU A 135 6.82 -6.51 -3.78
N GLU A 136 5.50 -6.43 -3.88
CA GLU A 136 4.74 -6.75 -5.08
C GLU A 136 3.82 -5.58 -5.44
N THR A 137 3.64 -5.34 -6.74
CA THR A 137 2.99 -4.12 -7.26
C THR A 137 1.97 -4.42 -8.36
N THR A 138 1.28 -5.55 -8.26
CA THR A 138 0.36 -6.07 -9.29
C THR A 138 -0.98 -5.31 -9.38
N ASN A 139 -1.32 -4.45 -8.42
CA ASN A 139 -2.53 -3.61 -8.45
C ASN A 139 -2.37 -2.39 -9.39
N ASN A 140 -2.20 -2.63 -10.70
CA ASN A 140 -1.90 -1.58 -11.69
C ASN A 140 -0.66 -0.75 -11.32
N GLY A 141 0.38 -1.41 -10.82
CA GLY A 141 1.59 -0.76 -10.31
C GLY A 141 1.49 -0.31 -8.84
N ILE A 142 0.31 -0.30 -8.23
CA ILE A 142 0.16 0.01 -6.79
C ILE A 142 0.57 -1.22 -5.97
N ILE A 143 1.06 -1.01 -4.73
CA ILE A 143 1.43 -2.08 -3.79
C ILE A 143 0.30 -3.13 -3.70
N SER A 144 0.67 -4.39 -3.91
CA SER A 144 -0.11 -5.59 -3.61
C SER A 144 0.46 -6.33 -2.41
N SER A 145 1.76 -6.24 -2.17
CA SER A 145 2.38 -6.71 -0.93
C SER A 145 3.55 -5.81 -0.58
N ALA A 146 3.68 -5.43 0.68
CA ALA A 146 4.86 -4.74 1.20
C ALA A 146 5.08 -5.15 2.64
N GLY A 147 6.17 -5.85 2.90
CA GLY A 147 6.40 -6.46 4.21
C GLY A 147 7.66 -7.29 4.27
N TYR A 148 7.81 -7.98 5.39
CA TYR A 148 8.92 -8.88 5.62
C TYR A 148 8.51 -10.06 6.50
N VAL A 149 9.33 -11.11 6.46
CA VAL A 149 9.25 -12.28 7.35
C VAL A 149 10.60 -12.45 8.02
N PRO A 150 10.67 -12.48 9.37
CA PRO A 150 11.89 -12.85 10.08
C PRO A 150 12.34 -14.26 9.70
N LYS A 151 13.63 -14.46 9.39
CA LYS A 151 14.15 -15.76 8.91
C LYS A 151 14.04 -16.89 9.93
N ASN A 152 13.90 -16.55 11.21
CA ASN A 152 13.73 -17.48 12.31
C ASN A 152 12.25 -17.71 12.69
N CYS A 153 11.30 -17.23 11.90
CA CYS A 153 9.91 -17.58 12.13
C CYS A 153 9.51 -18.87 11.40
N ALA A 154 8.65 -19.67 12.06
CA ALA A 154 7.96 -20.82 11.50
C ALA A 154 6.79 -20.41 10.58
N ASP A 155 5.58 -20.35 11.11
CA ASP A 155 4.36 -20.09 10.33
C ASP A 155 3.83 -18.67 10.59
N ASP A 156 3.10 -18.12 9.62
CA ASP A 156 2.14 -17.03 9.87
C ASP A 156 2.75 -15.68 10.34
N CYS A 157 4.01 -15.40 9.98
CA CYS A 157 4.80 -14.27 10.49
C CYS A 157 4.97 -13.06 9.57
N PHE A 158 4.20 -12.97 8.48
CA PHE A 158 4.33 -11.82 7.59
C PHE A 158 3.96 -10.52 8.31
N ILE A 159 4.94 -9.60 8.41
CA ILE A 159 4.77 -8.26 8.98
C ILE A 159 4.72 -7.28 7.83
N GLY A 160 3.55 -6.69 7.60
CA GLY A 160 3.34 -5.75 6.51
C GLY A 160 1.88 -5.69 6.09
N ILE A 161 1.65 -5.50 4.79
CA ILE A 161 0.32 -5.47 4.20
C ILE A 161 0.27 -6.30 2.92
N ASN A 162 -0.87 -6.97 2.71
CA ASN A 162 -1.25 -7.55 1.42
C ASN A 162 -2.55 -6.91 0.95
N ILE A 163 -2.62 -6.52 -0.32
CA ILE A 163 -3.73 -5.80 -0.96
C ILE A 163 -4.07 -6.51 -2.28
N LYS A 164 -5.34 -6.89 -2.47
CA LYS A 164 -5.78 -7.60 -3.69
C LYS A 164 -6.63 -6.80 -4.66
N ASP A 165 -7.29 -5.75 -4.19
CA ASP A 165 -8.24 -4.97 -4.99
C ASP A 165 -8.06 -3.50 -4.64
N VAL A 166 -7.73 -2.64 -5.61
CA VAL A 166 -7.72 -1.17 -5.45
C VAL A 166 -8.66 -0.59 -6.49
N ASN A 167 -9.77 0.00 -6.05
CA ASN A 167 -10.84 0.45 -6.92
C ASN A 167 -11.20 1.90 -6.63
N VAL A 168 -11.52 2.66 -7.68
CA VAL A 168 -12.08 4.02 -7.53
C VAL A 168 -13.38 3.95 -6.73
N TYR A 169 -13.57 4.86 -5.78
CA TYR A 169 -14.80 5.00 -5.03
C TYR A 169 -15.57 6.21 -5.53
N VAL A 170 -16.71 5.94 -6.15
CA VAL A 170 -17.67 6.97 -6.56
C VAL A 170 -18.87 6.83 -5.64
N LYS A 171 -19.13 7.86 -4.83
CA LYS A 171 -20.38 7.90 -4.04
C LYS A 171 -21.52 8.10 -5.04
N GLU A 172 -22.42 7.13 -5.15
CA GLU A 172 -23.65 7.30 -5.93
C GLU A 172 -24.41 8.51 -5.39
N ILE A 173 -24.64 9.49 -6.27
CA ILE A 173 -25.55 10.60 -5.98
C ILE A 173 -26.94 10.05 -6.29
N LYS A 174 -27.73 9.81 -5.24
CA LYS A 174 -29.17 9.58 -5.35
C LYS A 174 -29.90 10.91 -5.28
#